data_AF-A0A349HDR7-F1
#
_entry.id   AF-A0A349HDR7-F1
#
_cell.length_a   1.000
_cell.length_b   1.000
_cell.length_c   1.000
_cell.angle_alpha   90.00
_cell.angle_beta   90.00
_cell.angle_gamma   90.00
#
_symmetry.space_group_name_H-M   'P 1'
#
loop_
_entity.id
_entity.type
_entity.pdbx_description
1 polymer ?
#
loop_
_entity_poly.entity_id
_entity_poly.type
_entity_poly.pdbx_seq_one_letter_code
_entity_poly.pdbx_strand_id
1 'polypeptide(L)' 'NPPSFDKQFVRDYLETLAWGKQPPGPELPPEIVARTTAKYREALERLTVA' A
#
# COMPACT_ATOMS: atom_id res chain seq x y z
N ASN A 1 -11.38 2.17 -13.33
CA ASN A 1 -10.97 1.83 -11.96
C ASN A 1 -10.43 3.11 -11.32
N PRO A 2 -11.07 3.68 -10.29
CA PRO A 2 -10.56 4.92 -9.69
C PRO A 2 -9.15 4.72 -9.13
N PRO A 3 -8.29 5.75 -9.12
CA PRO A 3 -6.99 5.66 -8.47
C PRO A 3 -7.20 5.29 -7.01
N SER A 4 -6.77 4.08 -6.64
CA SER A 4 -6.99 3.58 -5.30
C SER A 4 -6.06 4.31 -4.32
N PHE A 5 -6.65 4.94 -3.31
CA PHE A 5 -5.94 5.52 -2.17
C PHE A 5 -5.64 4.49 -1.08
N ASP A 6 -5.94 3.21 -1.35
CA ASP A 6 -5.72 2.10 -0.42
C ASP A 6 -4.32 1.45 -0.60
N LYS A 7 -4.18 0.22 -0.09
CA LYS A 7 -2.94 -0.55 -0.06
C LYS A 7 -2.56 -1.17 -1.42
N GLN A 8 -2.87 -0.52 -2.54
CA GLN A 8 -2.62 -1.08 -3.87
C GLN A 8 -1.15 -1.43 -4.10
N PHE A 9 -0.19 -0.57 -3.70
CA PHE A 9 1.24 -0.89 -3.84
C PHE A 9 1.68 -2.12 -3.04
N VAL A 10 1.09 -2.33 -1.86
CA VAL A 10 1.35 -3.54 -1.06
C VAL A 10 0.79 -4.76 -1.76
N ARG A 11 -0.45 -4.68 -2.29
CA ARG A 11 -1.04 -5.79 -3.05
C ARG A 11 -0.18 -6.12 -4.26
N ASP A 12 0.15 -5.12 -5.08
CA ASP A 12 0.97 -5.30 -6.28
C ASP A 12 2.31 -5.96 -5.95
N TYR A 13 2.97 -5.52 -4.88
CA TYR A 13 4.21 -6.16 -4.41
C TYR A 13 3.99 -7.60 -3.97
N LEU A 14 2.97 -7.88 -3.15
CA LEU A 14 2.69 -9.23 -2.66
C LEU A 14 2.33 -10.20 -3.79
N GLU A 15 1.68 -9.74 -4.87
CA GLU A 15 1.40 -10.56 -6.05
C GLU A 15 2.67 -10.93 -6.84
N THR A 16 3.80 -10.23 -6.64
CA THR A 16 5.10 -10.63 -7.22
C THR A 16 5.80 -11.75 -6.45
N LEU A 17 5.35 -12.04 -5.23
CA LEU A 17 5.99 -13.02 -4.35
C LEU A 17 5.28 -14.37 -4.42
N ALA A 18 6.06 -15.45 -4.39
CA ALA A 18 5.54 -16.81 -4.18
C ALA A 18 5.22 -17.08 -2.70
N TRP A 19 4.58 -16.13 -2.01
CA TRP A 19 4.33 -16.19 -0.57
C TRP A 19 3.18 -17.14 -0.18
N GLY A 20 2.24 -17.41 -1.09
CA GLY A 20 1.10 -18.29 -0.81
C GLY A 20 0.06 -17.71 0.17
N LYS A 21 0.20 -16.44 0.58
CA LYS A 21 -0.74 -15.69 1.42
C LYS A 21 -0.99 -16.33 2.80
N GLN A 22 0.02 -17.00 3.37
CA GLN A 22 -0.04 -17.64 4.69
C GLN A 22 0.81 -16.90 5.72
N PRO A 23 0.39 -16.82 6.99
CA PRO A 23 1.20 -16.21 8.04
C PRO A 23 2.45 -17.06 8.37
N PRO A 24 3.60 -16.43 8.73
CA PRO A 24 3.83 -14.98 8.79
C PRO A 24 3.96 -14.35 7.39
N GLY A 25 3.57 -13.08 7.29
CA GLY A 25 3.74 -12.31 6.05
C GLY A 25 5.20 -11.93 5.77
N PRO A 26 5.58 -11.71 4.50
CA PRO A 26 6.92 -11.27 4.15
C PRO A 26 7.14 -9.84 4.66
N GLU A 27 8.41 -9.49 4.91
CA GLU A 27 8.77 -8.10 5.14
C GLU A 27 8.59 -7.29 3.86
N LEU A 28 8.06 -6.07 4.01
CA LEU A 28 7.84 -5.17 2.88
C LEU A 28 9.09 -4.31 2.66
N PRO A 29 9.54 -4.14 1.41
CA PRO A 29 10.61 -3.21 1.07
C PRO A 29 10.25 -1.79 1.54
N PRO A 30 11.23 -1.01 2.04
CA PRO A 30 10.99 0.34 2.55
C PRO A 30 10.31 1.28 1.53
N GLU A 31 10.59 1.10 0.24
CA GLU A 31 9.99 1.85 -0.85
C GLU A 31 8.48 1.61 -1.01
N ILE A 32 8.01 0.37 -0.82
CA ILE A 32 6.60 0.01 -0.89
C ILE A 32 5.88 0.65 0.30
N VAL A 33 6.47 0.57 1.49
CA VAL A 33 5.96 1.24 2.70
C VAL A 33 5.85 2.74 2.46
N ALA A 34 6.92 3.39 1.98
CA ALA A 34 6.95 4.83 1.74
C ALA A 34 5.86 5.29 0.75
N ARG A 35 5.70 4.56 -0.37
CA ARG A 35 4.68 4.86 -1.38
C ARG A 35 3.26 4.71 -0.83
N THR A 36 2.99 3.63 -0.09
CA THR A 36 1.69 3.42 0.55
C THR A 36 1.39 4.50 1.58
N THR A 37 2.36 4.86 2.42
CA THR A 37 2.18 5.95 3.40
C THR A 37 1.93 7.29 2.72
N ALA A 38 2.63 7.61 1.63
CA ALA A 38 2.41 8.85 0.88
C ALA A 38 0.97 8.94 0.35
N LYS A 39 0.40 7.84 -0.17
CA LYS A 39 -1.01 7.83 -0.62
C LYS A 39 -2.01 8.00 0.51
N TYR A 40 -1.76 7.40 1.68
CA TYR A 40 -2.60 7.65 2.84
C TYR A 40 -2.53 9.08 3.34
N ARG A 41 -1.36 9.74 3.29
CA ARG A 41 -1.23 11.16 3.63
C ARG A 41 -1.99 12.04 2.64
N GLU A 42 -1.86 11.79 1.34
CA GLU A 42 -2.63 12.50 0.31
C GLU A 42 -4.15 12.33 0.50
N ALA A 43 -4.60 11.14 0.88
CA ALA A 43 -6.01 10.88 1.18
C ALA A 43 -6.46 11.65 2.43
N LEU A 44 -5.65 11.63 3.49
CA LEU A 44 -5.92 12.37 4.72
C LEU A 44 -6.05 13.86 4.43
N GLU A 45 -5.07 14.46 3.75
CA GLU A 45 -5.08 15.87 3.36
C GLU A 45 -6.37 16.25 2.62
N ARG A 46 -6.80 15.44 1.63
CA ARG A 46 -8.04 15.66 0.89
C ARG A 46 -9.30 15.58 1.75
N LEU A 47 -9.30 14.75 2.77
CA LEU A 47 -10.45 14.54 3.64
C LEU A 47 -10.53 15.56 4.78
N THR A 48 -9.39 16.12 5.21
CA THR A 48 -9.32 17.01 6.37
C THR A 48 -9.22 18.48 6.02
N VAL A 49 -8.95 18.84 4.76
CA VAL A 49 -9.02 20.24 4.32
C VAL A 49 -10.49 20.56 4.02
N ALA A 50 -11.12 21.27 4.96
CA ALA A 50 -12.42 21.92 4.84
C ALA A 50 -12.28 23.35 4.29
#